data_AF-A0A972ESM6-F1
#
_entry.id   AF-A0A972ESM6-F1
#
_cell.length_a   1.000
_cell.length_b   1.000
_cell.length_c   1.000
_cell.angle_alpha   90.00
_cell.angle_beta   90.00
_cell.angle_gamma   90.00
#
_symmetry.space_group_name_H-M   'P 1'
#
loop_
_entity.id
_entity.type
_entity.pdbx_description
1 polymer ?
#
loop_
_entity_poly.entity_id
_entity_poly.type
_entity_poly.pdbx_seq_one_letter_code
_entity_poly.pdbx_strand_id
1 'polypeptide(L)' 'AGIIMGARVPIVLVSRADSAETKLYSIALGKMISQYEHKE' A
#
# COMPACT_ATOMS: atom_id res chain seq x y z
N ALA A 1 -2.22 7.46 -0.74
CA ALA A 1 -1.92 6.39 0.24
C ALA A 1 -0.78 6.83 1.13
N GLY A 2 -0.91 6.64 2.45
CA GLY A 2 0.25 6.65 3.36
C GLY A 2 0.78 5.23 3.51
N ILE A 3 2.09 5.04 3.55
CA ILE A 3 2.72 3.72 3.74
C ILE A 3 3.53 3.75 5.04
N ILE A 4 3.32 2.76 5.91
CA ILE A 4 4.14 2.59 7.11
C ILE A 4 5.32 1.68 6.79
N MET A 5 6.52 2.26 6.79
CA MET A 5 7.79 1.54 6.57
C MET A 5 8.33 0.97 7.88
N GLY A 6 9.13 -0.10 7.80
CA GLY A 6 9.77 -0.74 8.95
C GLY A 6 8.85 -1.62 9.80
N ALA A 7 7.56 -1.71 9.48
CA ALA A 7 6.67 -2.73 10.02
C ALA A 7 7.03 -4.11 9.45
N ARG A 8 6.60 -5.19 10.13
CA ARG A 8 6.86 -6.58 9.67
C ARG A 8 6.28 -6.86 8.27
N VAL A 9 5.20 -6.17 7.91
CA VAL A 9 4.56 -6.24 6.60
C VAL A 9 4.13 -4.84 6.17
N PRO A 10 4.00 -4.54 4.85
CA PRO A 10 3.53 -3.24 4.39
C PRO A 10 2.12 -2.93 4.90
N ILE A 11 1.93 -1.75 5.50
CA ILE A 11 0.62 -1.25 5.92
C ILE A 11 0.26 -0.04 5.05
N VAL A 12 -0.85 -0.16 4.33
CA VAL A 12 -1.37 0.91 3.46
C VAL A 12 -2.49 1.64 4.17
N LEU A 13 -2.30 2.94 4.41
CA LEU A 13 -3.30 3.85 4.94
C LEU A 13 -4.03 4.56 3.80
N VAL A 14 -5.36 4.54 3.85
CA VAL A 14 -6.26 5.20 2.89
C VAL A 14 -7.12 6.24 3.59
N SER A 15 -7.56 7.27 2.87
CA SER A 15 -8.51 8.25 3.39
C SER A 15 -9.94 7.78 3.19
N ARG A 16 -10.84 8.18 4.09
CA ARG A 16 -12.29 7.98 3.92
C ARG A 16 -12.86 8.79 2.75
N ALA A 17 -12.23 9.93 2.44
CA ALA A 17 -12.65 10.80 1.34
C ALA A 17 -12.21 10.28 -0.05
N ASP A 18 -11.35 9.27 -0.11
CA ASP A 18 -10.86 8.72 -1.38
C ASP A 18 -11.97 7.98 -2.15
N SER A 19 -11.98 8.15 -3.48
CA SER A 19 -12.83 7.38 -4.38
C SER A 19 -12.44 5.89 -4.39
N ALA A 20 -13.32 5.04 -4.91
CA ALA A 20 -13.04 3.61 -5.07
C ALA A 20 -11.80 3.37 -5.95
N GLU A 21 -11.63 4.16 -7.01
CA GLU A 21 -10.47 4.08 -7.91
C GLU A 21 -9.16 4.41 -7.18
N THR A 22 -9.15 5.50 -6.40
CA THR A 22 -7.98 5.89 -5.60
C THR A 22 -7.63 4.82 -4.56
N LYS A 23 -8.62 4.17 -3.95
CA LYS A 23 -8.38 3.03 -3.04
C LYS A 23 -7.80 1.83 -3.79
N LEU A 24 -8.28 1.53 -4.99
CA LEU A 24 -7.74 0.45 -5.82
C LEU A 24 -6.27 0.69 -6.16
N TYR A 25 -5.89 1.90 -6.56
CA TYR A 25 -4.49 2.25 -6.80
C TYR A 25 -3.65 2.15 -5.51
N SER A 26 -4.21 2.49 -4.36
CA SER A 26 -3.53 2.33 -3.07
C SER A 26 -3.24 0.85 -2.75
N ILE A 27 -4.16 -0.06 -3.09
CA ILE A 27 -3.95 -1.51 -2.95
C ILE A 27 -2.87 -1.99 -3.92
N ALA A 28 -2.95 -1.58 -5.20
CA ALA A 28 -1.95 -1.94 -6.20
C ALA A 28 -0.54 -1.48 -5.80
N LEU A 29 -0.43 -0.27 -5.23
CA LEU A 29 0.82 0.24 -4.67
C LEU A 29 1.35 -0.65 -3.54
N GLY A 30 0.50 -1.05 -2.58
CA GLY A 30 0.88 -1.98 -1.52
C GLY A 30 1.39 -3.32 -2.05
N LYS A 31 0.76 -3.85 -3.11
CA LYS A 31 1.19 -5.08 -3.78
C LYS A 31 2.57 -4.93 -4.42
N MET A 32 2.84 -3.80 -5.09
CA MET A 32 4.16 -3.55 -5.69
C MET A 32 5.27 -3.49 -4.63
N ILE A 33 5.02 -2.81 -3.51
CA ILE A 33 5.97 -2.74 -2.40
C ILE A 33 6.22 -4.13 -1.82
N SER A 34 5.16 -4.89 -1.54
CA SER A 34 5.30 -6.27 -1.05
C SER A 34 6.11 -7.16 -2.00
N GLN A 35 5.97 -7.00 -3.32
CA GLN A 35 6.77 -7.75 -4.29
C GLN A 35 8.24 -7.35 -4.31
N TYR A 36 8.56 -6.10 -3.97
CA TYR A 36 9.93 -5.62 -3.86
C TYR A 36 10.63 -6.19 -2.62
N GLU A 37 9.93 -6.23 -1.47
CA GLU A 37 10.48 -6.78 -0.20
C GLU A 37 10.76 -8.29 -0.26
N HIS A 38 10.10 -9.05 -1.15
CA HIS A 38 10.27 -10.51 -1.29
C HIS A 38 11.29 -10.91 -2.38
N LYS A 39 12.02 -9.95 -2.95
CA LYS A 39 13.01 -10.23 -4.01
C LYS A 39 14.42 -10.51 -3.48
N GLU A 40 14.60 -10.63 -2.17
CA GLU A 40 15.81 -11.15 -1.50
C GLU A 40 15.52 -12.53 -0.92
#